data_AF-A0A3A9XPQ8-F1
#
_entry.id   AF-A0A3A9XPQ8-F1
#
_cell.length_a   1.000
_cell.length_b   1.000
_cell.length_c   1.000
_cell.angle_alpha   90.00
_cell.angle_beta   90.00
_cell.angle_gamma   90.00
#
_symmetry.space_group_name_H-M   'P 1'
#
loop_
_entity.id
_entity.type
_entity.pdbx_description
1 polymer ?
#
loop_
_entity_poly.entity_id
_entity_poly.type
_entity_poly.pdbx_seq_one_letter_code
_entity_poly.pdbx_strand_id
1 'polypeptide(L)'
;MKKPLLIILLLLIFIISGISFLVVKSSRDVVSAFGKMDEALQQKNYSVQKNNDSLLALIENEELLVKALRVDSITTSFKEYIESIKQEMLGEKDPQNYELMGEPNTIFFTGNGFSEKGKEFVEKIDQLRETLLIMAETSELKSEITNALSTGQVRDRDGRRRDWLMFNFKDFPLVASITKLTQMQSDVTSIESSIFLGYIEK
;
A
#
# COMPACT_ATOMS: atom_id res chain seq x y z
N MET A 1 27.15 -17.03 49.33
CA MET A 1 26.38 -15.88 48.78
C MET A 1 25.95 -16.02 47.29
N LYS A 2 26.06 -17.19 46.63
CA LYS A 2 25.75 -17.32 45.18
C LYS A 2 24.30 -17.76 44.84
N LYS A 3 23.58 -18.37 45.78
CA LYS A 3 22.20 -18.87 45.58
C LYS A 3 21.16 -17.79 45.24
N PRO A 4 21.12 -16.60 45.87
CA PRO A 4 20.11 -15.59 45.53
C PRO A 4 20.34 -14.98 44.14
N LEU A 5 21.60 -14.84 43.71
CA LEU A 5 21.95 -14.34 42.38
C LEU A 5 21.53 -15.33 41.26
N LEU A 6 21.68 -16.64 41.51
CA LEU A 6 21.25 -17.68 40.57
C LEU A 6 19.73 -17.67 40.37
N ILE A 7 18.96 -17.47 41.45
CA ILE A 7 17.50 -17.39 41.39
C ILE A 7 17.05 -16.16 40.60
N ILE A 8 17.68 -15.00 40.83
CA ILE A 8 17.39 -13.77 40.08
C ILE A 8 17.72 -13.95 38.59
N LEU A 9 18.86 -14.59 38.26
CA LEU A 9 19.24 -14.87 36.87
C LEU A 9 18.25 -15.81 36.18
N LEU A 10 17.81 -16.88 36.85
CA LEU A 10 16.81 -17.82 36.31
C LEU A 10 15.45 -17.14 36.09
N LEU A 11 15.03 -16.28 37.01
CA LEU A 11 13.79 -15.50 36.86
C LEU A 11 13.88 -14.50 35.69
N LEU A 12 15.03 -13.83 35.52
CA LEU A 12 15.26 -12.94 34.38
C LEU A 12 15.21 -13.69 33.04
N ILE A 13 15.89 -14.84 32.94
CA ILE A 13 15.85 -15.68 31.74
C ILE A 13 14.41 -16.14 31.47
N PHE A 14 13.68 -16.61 32.50
CA PHE A 14 12.29 -17.03 32.35
C PHE A 14 11.36 -15.90 31.88
N ILE A 15 11.49 -14.70 32.45
CA ILE A 15 10.71 -13.53 32.06
C ILE A 15 11.06 -13.11 30.62
N ILE A 16 12.34 -13.02 30.28
CA ILE A 16 12.79 -12.65 28.93
C ILE A 16 12.31 -13.68 27.90
N SER A 17 12.43 -14.98 28.19
CA SER A 17 11.94 -16.06 27.33
C SER A 17 10.42 -16.05 27.20
N GLY A 18 9.68 -15.80 28.29
CA GLY A 18 8.22 -15.71 28.28
C GLY A 18 7.70 -14.51 27.48
N ILE A 19 8.30 -13.33 27.67
CA ILE A 19 8.00 -12.13 26.87
C ILE A 19 8.36 -12.38 25.40
N SER A 20 9.51 -12.99 25.11
CA SER A 20 9.92 -13.32 23.74
C SER A 20 8.94 -14.28 23.08
N PHE A 21 8.50 -15.33 23.79
CA PHE A 21 7.50 -16.27 23.28
C PHE A 21 6.15 -15.60 22.99
N LEU A 22 5.66 -14.75 23.89
CA LEU A 22 4.42 -14.00 23.71
C LEU A 22 4.52 -13.01 22.53
N VAL A 23 5.64 -12.28 22.41
CA VAL A 23 5.89 -11.35 21.30
C VAL A 23 5.95 -12.09 19.97
N VAL A 24 6.64 -13.23 19.90
CA VAL A 24 6.73 -14.03 18.67
C VAL A 24 5.37 -14.63 18.28
N LYS A 25 4.53 -15.04 19.23
CA LYS A 25 3.17 -15.51 18.93
C LYS A 25 2.25 -14.36 18.48
N SER A 26 2.23 -13.25 19.22
CA SER A 26 1.44 -12.07 18.87
C SER A 26 1.85 -11.48 17.51
N SER A 27 3.15 -11.51 17.20
CA SER A 27 3.67 -11.09 15.90
C SER A 27 3.15 -11.97 14.77
N ARG A 28 2.99 -13.28 15.00
CA ARG A 28 2.41 -14.21 14.00
C ARG A 28 0.93 -13.96 13.76
N ASP A 29 0.15 -13.76 14.82
CA ASP A 29 -1.29 -13.50 14.70
C ASP A 29 -1.56 -12.16 13.95
N VAL A 30 -0.77 -11.13 14.22
CA VAL A 30 -0.87 -9.81 13.54
C VAL A 30 -0.50 -9.93 12.06
N VAL A 31 0.61 -10.60 11.75
CA VAL A 31 1.06 -10.80 10.37
C VAL A 31 0.08 -11.63 9.54
N SER A 32 -0.54 -12.65 10.14
CA SER A 32 -1.63 -13.42 9.50
C SER A 32 -2.87 -12.56 9.22
N ALA A 33 -3.23 -11.64 10.13
CA ALA A 33 -4.35 -10.74 9.91
C ALA A 33 -4.11 -9.77 8.74
N PHE A 34 -2.88 -9.26 8.58
CA PHE A 34 -2.51 -8.46 7.42
C PHE A 34 -2.59 -9.25 6.11
N GLY A 35 -2.17 -10.52 6.11
CA GLY A 35 -2.32 -11.40 4.94
C GLY A 35 -3.79 -11.58 4.52
N LYS A 36 -4.68 -11.87 5.47
CA LYS A 36 -6.12 -11.97 5.20
C LYS A 36 -6.73 -10.65 4.70
N MET A 37 -6.25 -9.52 5.21
CA MET A 37 -6.68 -8.20 4.75
C MET A 37 -6.23 -7.94 3.31
N ASP A 38 -5.00 -8.34 2.96
CA ASP A 38 -4.49 -8.25 1.59
C ASP A 38 -5.35 -9.08 0.63
N GLU A 39 -5.62 -10.34 0.97
CA GLU A 39 -6.50 -11.22 0.17
C GLU A 39 -7.89 -10.63 -0.04
N ALA A 40 -8.50 -10.08 1.02
CA ALA A 40 -9.80 -9.44 0.93
C ALA A 40 -9.77 -8.20 0.01
N LEU A 41 -8.71 -7.39 0.09
CA LEU A 41 -8.52 -6.23 -0.78
C LEU A 41 -8.32 -6.66 -2.24
N GLN A 42 -7.55 -7.72 -2.51
CA GLN A 42 -7.37 -8.25 -3.86
C GLN A 42 -8.70 -8.74 -4.46
N GLN A 43 -9.51 -9.48 -3.70
CA GLN A 43 -10.82 -9.94 -4.15
C GLN A 43 -11.78 -8.77 -4.45
N LYS A 44 -11.78 -7.75 -3.58
CA LYS A 44 -12.55 -6.52 -3.81
C LYS A 44 -12.06 -5.82 -5.07
N ASN A 45 -10.76 -5.64 -5.21
CA ASN A 45 -10.15 -4.94 -6.36
C ASN A 45 -10.50 -5.63 -7.68
N TYR A 46 -10.44 -6.97 -7.74
CA TYR A 46 -10.88 -7.74 -8.91
C TYR A 46 -12.34 -7.47 -9.27
N SER A 47 -13.22 -7.42 -8.26
CA SER A 47 -14.64 -7.16 -8.48
C SER A 47 -14.91 -5.74 -9.00
N VAL A 48 -14.20 -4.74 -8.46
CA VAL A 48 -14.31 -3.34 -8.93
C VAL A 48 -13.71 -3.20 -10.33
N GLN A 49 -12.60 -3.87 -10.63
CA GLN A 49 -12.01 -3.84 -11.98
C GLN A 49 -13.01 -4.34 -13.03
N LYS A 50 -13.66 -5.49 -12.77
CA LYS A 50 -14.68 -6.02 -13.68
C LYS A 50 -15.85 -5.04 -13.88
N ASN A 51 -16.20 -4.30 -12.82
CA ASN A 51 -17.20 -3.25 -12.92
C ASN A 51 -16.70 -2.09 -13.80
N ASN A 52 -15.43 -1.68 -13.67
CA ASN A 52 -14.85 -0.63 -14.50
C ASN A 52 -14.83 -1.02 -15.99
N ASP A 53 -14.50 -2.27 -16.31
CA ASP A 53 -14.58 -2.78 -17.69
C ASP A 53 -16.01 -2.64 -18.26
N SER A 54 -17.02 -2.85 -17.40
CA SER A 54 -18.43 -2.70 -17.77
C SER A 54 -18.82 -1.22 -17.92
N LEU A 55 -18.35 -0.34 -17.03
CA LEU A 55 -18.59 1.09 -17.11
C LEU A 55 -17.97 1.71 -18.37
N LEU A 56 -16.75 1.32 -18.71
CA LEU A 56 -16.06 1.79 -19.91
C LEU A 56 -16.87 1.52 -21.18
N ALA A 57 -17.54 0.37 -21.25
CA ALA A 57 -18.40 -0.01 -22.37
C ALA A 57 -19.72 0.77 -22.44
N LEU A 58 -20.11 1.48 -21.38
CA LEU A 58 -21.33 2.30 -21.33
C LEU A 58 -21.09 3.76 -21.75
N ILE A 59 -19.85 4.17 -21.99
CA ILE A 59 -19.54 5.55 -22.40
C ILE A 59 -19.84 5.73 -23.89
N GLU A 60 -20.92 6.44 -24.20
CA GLU A 60 -21.39 6.64 -25.59
C GLU A 60 -20.69 7.79 -26.32
N ASN A 61 -20.26 8.83 -25.59
CA ASN A 61 -19.62 10.00 -26.17
C ASN A 61 -18.17 9.66 -26.61
N GLU A 62 -17.88 9.78 -27.92
CA GLU A 62 -16.57 9.41 -28.48
C GLU A 62 -15.38 10.19 -27.86
N GLU A 63 -15.53 11.48 -27.55
CA GLU A 63 -14.47 12.27 -26.93
C GLU A 63 -14.20 11.80 -25.49
N LEU A 64 -15.27 11.54 -24.73
CA LEU A 64 -15.15 11.01 -23.37
C LEU A 64 -14.63 9.58 -23.36
N LEU A 65 -14.99 8.76 -24.35
CA LEU A 65 -14.47 7.39 -24.49
C LEU A 65 -12.96 7.40 -24.72
N VAL A 66 -12.43 8.31 -25.56
CA VAL A 66 -10.98 8.47 -25.73
C VAL A 66 -10.28 8.85 -24.42
N LYS A 67 -10.89 9.76 -23.63
CA LYS A 67 -10.36 10.11 -22.29
C LYS A 67 -10.42 8.92 -21.33
N ALA A 68 -11.50 8.15 -21.36
CA ALA A 68 -11.71 6.97 -20.52
C ALA A 68 -10.69 5.87 -20.82
N LEU A 69 -10.45 5.57 -22.11
CA LEU A 69 -9.41 4.62 -22.54
C LEU A 69 -8.01 5.06 -22.11
N ARG A 70 -7.74 6.37 -22.12
CA ARG A 70 -6.47 6.89 -21.61
C ARG A 70 -6.36 6.69 -20.09
N VAL A 71 -7.43 6.91 -19.34
CA VAL A 71 -7.49 6.66 -17.90
C VAL A 71 -7.24 5.18 -17.62
N ASP A 72 -7.95 4.28 -18.29
CA ASP A 72 -7.77 2.81 -18.17
C ASP A 72 -6.33 2.38 -18.41
N SER A 73 -5.70 2.91 -19.46
CA SER A 73 -4.31 2.59 -19.79
C SER A 73 -3.33 3.03 -18.70
N ILE A 74 -3.43 4.28 -18.22
CA ILE A 74 -2.47 4.79 -17.23
C ILE A 74 -2.65 4.16 -15.85
N THR A 75 -3.89 3.89 -15.43
CA THR A 75 -4.19 3.23 -14.15
C THR A 75 -3.74 1.78 -14.20
N THR A 76 -3.95 1.08 -15.32
CA THR A 76 -3.46 -0.29 -15.54
C THR A 76 -1.95 -0.37 -15.45
N SER A 77 -1.23 0.48 -16.21
CA SER A 77 0.24 0.52 -16.13
C SER A 77 0.76 0.84 -14.73
N PHE A 78 0.06 1.72 -13.99
CA PHE A 78 0.41 1.99 -12.60
C PHE A 78 0.16 0.77 -11.70
N LYS A 79 -1.00 0.10 -11.81
CA LYS A 79 -1.32 -1.11 -11.02
C LYS A 79 -0.32 -2.23 -11.29
N GLU A 80 0.13 -2.41 -12.53
CA GLU A 80 1.19 -3.35 -12.92
C GLU A 80 2.55 -2.98 -12.30
N TYR A 81 2.90 -1.69 -12.29
CA TYR A 81 4.09 -1.21 -11.61
C TYR A 81 4.05 -1.51 -10.11
N ILE A 82 2.92 -1.27 -9.44
CA ILE A 82 2.73 -1.64 -8.03
C ILE A 82 2.88 -3.15 -7.82
N GLU A 83 2.34 -3.97 -8.73
CA GLU A 83 2.50 -5.42 -8.63
C GLU A 83 3.97 -5.83 -8.76
N SER A 84 4.73 -5.23 -9.67
CA SER A 84 6.17 -5.49 -9.81
C SER A 84 6.95 -5.17 -8.53
N ILE A 85 6.59 -4.09 -7.84
CA ILE A 85 7.16 -3.72 -6.54
C ILE A 85 6.83 -4.80 -5.51
N LYS A 86 5.57 -5.23 -5.41
CA LYS A 86 5.16 -6.28 -4.45
C LYS A 86 5.93 -7.58 -4.67
N GLN A 87 6.08 -8.01 -5.93
CA GLN A 87 6.85 -9.21 -6.28
C GLN A 87 8.34 -9.07 -5.90
N GLU A 88 8.95 -7.91 -6.13
CA GLU A 88 10.33 -7.66 -5.72
C GLU A 88 10.51 -7.65 -4.20
N MET A 89 9.54 -7.08 -3.47
CA MET A 89 9.55 -7.09 -2.01
C MET A 89 9.42 -8.52 -1.44
N LEU A 90 8.60 -9.36 -2.08
CA LEU A 90 8.43 -10.77 -1.72
C LEU A 90 9.70 -11.59 -1.99
N GLY A 91 10.32 -11.40 -3.15
CA GLY A 91 11.48 -12.19 -3.59
C GLY A 91 11.14 -13.68 -3.69
N GLU A 92 11.99 -14.55 -3.14
CA GLU A 92 11.78 -16.01 -3.13
C GLU A 92 10.88 -16.51 -1.98
N LYS A 93 10.36 -15.60 -1.14
CA LYS A 93 9.50 -16.00 -0.01
C LYS A 93 8.18 -16.57 -0.53
N ASP A 94 7.70 -17.62 0.12
CA ASP A 94 6.37 -18.17 -0.17
C ASP A 94 5.30 -17.10 0.07
N PRO A 95 4.52 -16.71 -0.95
CA PRO A 95 3.47 -15.70 -0.84
C PRO A 95 2.40 -16.04 0.21
N GLN A 96 2.20 -17.33 0.50
CA GLN A 96 1.22 -17.81 1.47
C GLN A 96 1.80 -17.93 2.89
N ASN A 97 3.12 -17.81 3.03
CA ASN A 97 3.80 -17.89 4.31
C ASN A 97 4.06 -16.50 4.90
N TYR A 98 2.96 -15.86 5.32
CA TYR A 98 3.02 -14.52 5.90
C TYR A 98 3.96 -14.44 7.11
N GLU A 99 4.15 -15.53 7.88
CA GLU A 99 5.01 -15.55 9.09
C GLU A 99 6.47 -15.12 8.81
N LEU A 100 6.96 -15.31 7.59
CA LEU A 100 8.31 -14.93 7.15
C LEU A 100 8.40 -13.48 6.63
N MET A 101 7.27 -12.75 6.62
CA MET A 101 7.16 -11.37 6.12
C MET A 101 7.14 -10.31 7.25
N GLY A 102 7.66 -10.67 8.43
CA GLY A 102 7.81 -9.76 9.56
C GLY A 102 8.97 -8.76 9.43
N GLU A 103 9.93 -9.02 8.54
CA GLU A 103 11.09 -8.17 8.33
C GLU A 103 10.74 -6.83 7.65
N PRO A 104 11.47 -5.74 7.93
CA PRO A 104 11.23 -4.45 7.28
C PRO A 104 11.46 -4.47 5.78
N ASN A 105 10.64 -3.70 5.05
CA ASN A 105 10.91 -3.38 3.65
C ASN A 105 12.19 -2.54 3.51
N THR A 106 13.11 -2.97 2.64
CA THR A 106 14.36 -2.26 2.36
C THR A 106 14.43 -1.62 0.98
N ILE A 107 13.50 -1.90 0.06
CA ILE A 107 13.67 -1.48 -1.36
C ILE A 107 13.55 0.03 -1.55
N PHE A 108 12.79 0.71 -0.69
CA PHE A 108 12.53 2.16 -0.79
C PHE A 108 13.56 3.03 -0.05
N PHE A 109 14.43 2.42 0.75
CA PHE A 109 15.31 3.15 1.65
C PHE A 109 16.75 2.68 1.53
N THR A 110 17.67 3.63 1.70
CA THR A 110 19.10 3.37 1.93
C THR A 110 19.49 3.90 3.30
N GLY A 111 20.73 3.65 3.73
CA GLY A 111 21.26 4.24 4.97
C GLY A 111 21.22 5.78 5.00
N ASN A 112 21.14 6.43 3.83
CA ASN A 112 21.20 7.88 3.68
C ASN A 112 19.85 8.53 3.28
N GLY A 113 18.72 7.79 3.29
CA GLY A 113 17.41 8.33 2.91
C GLY A 113 16.68 7.44 1.91
N PHE A 114 16.05 8.02 0.89
CA PHE A 114 15.34 7.26 -0.15
C PHE A 114 16.32 6.60 -1.12
N SER A 115 16.02 5.36 -1.51
CA SER A 115 16.65 4.71 -2.65
C SER A 115 16.19 5.35 -3.97
N GLU A 116 16.82 4.97 -5.08
CA GLU A 116 16.34 5.35 -6.41
C GLU A 116 14.91 4.87 -6.65
N LYS A 117 14.62 3.60 -6.30
CA LYS A 117 13.25 3.05 -6.35
C LYS A 117 12.26 3.80 -5.48
N GLY A 118 12.66 4.25 -4.29
CA GLY A 118 11.79 5.05 -3.42
C GLY A 118 11.43 6.40 -4.04
N LYS A 119 12.38 7.04 -4.72
CA LYS A 119 12.14 8.30 -5.45
C LYS A 119 11.24 8.07 -6.67
N GLU A 120 11.55 7.05 -7.47
CA GLU A 120 10.75 6.67 -8.64
C GLU A 120 9.30 6.34 -8.25
N PHE A 121 9.11 5.64 -7.13
CA PHE A 121 7.80 5.29 -6.61
C PHE A 121 6.96 6.53 -6.29
N VAL A 122 7.54 7.50 -5.56
CA VAL A 122 6.88 8.78 -5.26
C VAL A 122 6.57 9.55 -6.53
N GLU A 123 7.53 9.62 -7.45
CA GLU A 123 7.36 10.33 -8.72
C GLU A 123 6.22 9.73 -9.56
N LYS A 124 6.12 8.40 -9.65
CA LYS A 124 5.05 7.72 -10.39
C LYS A 124 3.68 7.96 -9.77
N ILE A 125 3.57 8.03 -8.43
CA ILE A 125 2.32 8.39 -7.76
C ILE A 125 1.93 9.83 -8.12
N ASP A 126 2.87 10.77 -8.05
CA ASP A 126 2.61 12.17 -8.36
C ASP A 126 2.21 12.36 -9.83
N GLN A 127 2.91 11.71 -10.76
CA GLN A 127 2.57 11.73 -12.18
C GLN A 127 1.18 11.18 -12.46
N LEU A 128 0.81 10.06 -11.81
CA LEU A 128 -0.55 9.52 -11.90
C LEU A 128 -1.57 10.52 -11.36
N ARG A 129 -1.34 11.08 -10.18
CA ARG A 129 -2.22 12.07 -9.55
C ARG A 129 -2.48 13.25 -10.47
N GLU A 130 -1.43 13.89 -10.98
CA GLU A 130 -1.56 15.06 -11.86
C GLU A 130 -2.34 14.70 -13.13
N THR A 131 -2.09 13.52 -13.70
CA THR A 131 -2.82 13.08 -14.89
C THR A 131 -4.31 12.86 -14.59
N LEU A 132 -4.64 12.20 -13.48
CA LEU A 132 -6.04 11.95 -13.10
C LEU A 132 -6.77 13.23 -12.73
N LEU A 133 -6.11 14.22 -12.12
CA LEU A 133 -6.70 15.53 -11.82
C LEU A 133 -7.14 16.29 -13.08
N ILE A 134 -6.45 16.09 -14.20
CA ILE A 134 -6.84 16.67 -15.50
C ILE A 134 -8.08 15.96 -16.06
N MET A 135 -8.23 14.66 -15.82
CA MET A 135 -9.36 13.84 -16.29
C MET A 135 -10.60 13.99 -15.42
N ALA A 136 -10.43 14.38 -14.15
CA ALA A 136 -11.54 14.59 -13.22
C ALA A 136 -12.33 15.86 -13.54
N GLU A 137 -13.65 15.74 -13.60
CA GLU A 137 -14.53 16.84 -13.98
C GLU A 137 -15.15 17.59 -12.79
N THR A 138 -15.24 16.94 -11.63
CA THR A 138 -15.87 17.49 -10.43
C THR A 138 -14.84 17.86 -9.35
N SER A 139 -15.19 18.82 -8.49
CA SER A 139 -14.35 19.20 -7.34
C SER A 139 -14.21 18.06 -6.34
N GLU A 140 -15.26 17.27 -6.17
CA GLU A 140 -15.34 16.16 -5.25
C GLU A 140 -14.35 15.06 -5.67
N LEU A 141 -14.35 14.70 -6.96
CA LEU A 141 -13.43 13.70 -7.51
C LEU A 141 -11.98 14.18 -7.49
N LYS A 142 -11.73 15.46 -7.77
CA LYS A 142 -10.39 16.05 -7.62
C LYS A 142 -9.90 15.98 -6.17
N SER A 143 -10.79 16.20 -5.21
CA SER A 143 -10.45 16.04 -3.79
C SER A 143 -10.17 14.59 -3.43
N GLU A 144 -10.96 13.64 -3.95
CA GLU A 144 -10.75 12.20 -3.76
C GLU A 144 -9.36 11.78 -4.27
N ILE A 145 -9.03 12.14 -5.51
CA ILE A 145 -7.73 11.88 -6.14
C ILE A 145 -6.59 12.47 -5.32
N THR A 146 -6.74 13.72 -4.90
CA THR A 146 -5.71 14.42 -4.13
C THR A 146 -5.47 13.72 -2.79
N ASN A 147 -6.52 13.28 -2.11
CA ASN A 147 -6.41 12.62 -0.81
C ASN A 147 -5.78 11.23 -0.93
N ALA A 148 -6.17 10.45 -1.94
CA ALA A 148 -5.68 9.09 -2.14
C ALA A 148 -4.21 9.04 -2.59
N LEU A 149 -3.79 9.99 -3.44
CA LEU A 149 -2.48 9.96 -4.10
C LEU A 149 -1.53 11.07 -3.62
N SER A 150 -1.74 11.64 -2.43
CA SER A 150 -0.84 12.64 -1.86
C SER A 150 0.43 12.01 -1.30
N THR A 151 1.59 12.45 -1.77
CA THR A 151 2.92 12.02 -1.31
C THR A 151 3.68 13.10 -0.51
N GLY A 152 3.00 14.21 -0.16
CA GLY A 152 3.59 15.34 0.54
C GLY A 152 3.94 15.07 2.01
N GLN A 153 4.45 16.08 2.71
CA GLN A 153 4.76 15.91 4.15
C GLN A 153 3.49 15.65 4.97
N VAL A 154 3.56 14.64 5.83
CA VAL A 154 2.50 14.27 6.78
C VAL A 154 2.93 14.61 8.20
N ARG A 155 1.95 14.87 9.08
CA ARG A 155 2.19 15.09 10.51
C ARG A 155 1.99 13.78 11.26
N ASP A 156 3.00 13.39 12.04
CA ASP A 156 2.84 12.27 12.97
C ASP A 156 2.06 12.67 14.23
N ARG A 157 1.84 11.69 15.12
CA ARG A 157 1.08 11.89 16.38
C ARG A 157 1.74 12.93 17.30
N ASP A 158 3.04 13.15 17.17
CA ASP A 158 3.81 14.13 17.92
C ASP A 158 3.87 15.50 17.22
N GLY A 159 3.13 15.65 16.11
CA GLY A 159 3.06 16.88 15.32
C GLY A 159 4.29 17.14 14.46
N ARG A 160 5.23 16.19 14.38
CA ARG A 160 6.45 16.33 13.57
C ARG A 160 6.12 16.06 12.11
N ARG A 161 6.75 16.84 11.22
CA ARG A 161 6.62 16.64 9.78
C ARG A 161 7.52 15.48 9.35
N ARG A 162 6.95 14.58 8.56
CA ARG A 162 7.62 13.39 8.02
C ARG A 162 7.31 13.31 6.53
N ASP A 163 8.27 12.92 5.72
CA ASP A 163 8.00 12.61 4.32
C ASP A 163 7.06 11.41 4.23
N TRP A 164 6.11 11.45 3.30
CA TRP A 164 5.04 10.44 3.18
C TRP A 164 5.58 9.02 3.04
N LEU A 165 6.62 8.84 2.22
CA LEU A 165 7.23 7.52 2.00
C LEU A 165 7.84 6.99 3.29
N MET A 166 8.54 7.84 4.06
CA MET A 166 9.07 7.44 5.37
C MET A 166 7.96 7.08 6.33
N PHE A 167 6.89 7.89 6.38
CA PHE A 167 5.79 7.67 7.31
C PHE A 167 5.03 6.38 7.02
N ASN A 168 4.86 6.02 5.75
CA ASN A 168 4.04 4.87 5.35
C ASN A 168 4.79 3.55 5.24
N PHE A 169 6.10 3.58 4.97
CA PHE A 169 6.86 2.36 4.63
C PHE A 169 8.13 2.15 5.44
N LYS A 170 8.69 3.18 6.08
CA LYS A 170 9.95 3.01 6.83
C LYS A 170 9.71 2.17 8.08
N ASP A 171 10.52 1.13 8.24
CA ASP A 171 10.48 0.21 9.38
C ASP A 171 9.16 -0.57 9.53
N PHE A 172 8.27 -0.51 8.52
CA PHE A 172 7.07 -1.33 8.47
C PHE A 172 7.42 -2.77 8.09
N PRO A 173 6.77 -3.78 8.69
CA PRO A 173 6.86 -5.15 8.24
C PRO A 173 6.52 -5.27 6.75
N LEU A 174 7.16 -6.22 6.07
CA LEU A 174 6.96 -6.50 4.66
C LEU A 174 5.48 -6.73 4.33
N VAL A 175 4.77 -7.56 5.11
CA VAL A 175 3.34 -7.82 4.89
C VAL A 175 2.50 -6.54 4.92
N ALA A 176 2.78 -5.63 5.87
CA ALA A 176 2.04 -4.38 5.99
C ALA A 176 2.35 -3.42 4.82
N SER A 177 3.59 -3.45 4.33
CA SER A 177 3.99 -2.69 3.14
C SER A 177 3.26 -3.21 1.89
N ILE A 178 3.19 -4.53 1.71
CA ILE A 178 2.44 -5.16 0.60
C ILE A 178 0.96 -4.80 0.69
N THR A 179 0.34 -4.91 1.86
CA THR A 179 -1.08 -4.58 2.00
C THR A 179 -1.37 -3.11 1.71
N LYS A 180 -0.47 -2.18 2.07
CA LYS A 180 -0.58 -0.77 1.68
C LYS A 180 -0.51 -0.56 0.17
N LEU A 181 0.35 -1.32 -0.53
CA LEU A 181 0.43 -1.30 -1.99
C LEU A 181 -0.85 -1.85 -2.64
N THR A 182 -1.41 -2.93 -2.10
CA THR A 182 -2.70 -3.47 -2.55
C THR A 182 -3.85 -2.48 -2.30
N GLN A 183 -3.85 -1.78 -1.16
CA GLN A 183 -4.81 -0.70 -0.89
C GLN A 183 -4.69 0.41 -1.95
N MET A 184 -3.47 0.82 -2.29
CA MET A 184 -3.25 1.81 -3.34
C MET A 184 -3.78 1.35 -4.70
N GLN A 185 -3.60 0.08 -5.07
CA GLN A 185 -4.23 -0.49 -6.28
C GLN A 185 -5.76 -0.37 -6.21
N SER A 186 -6.36 -0.69 -5.05
CA SER A 186 -7.81 -0.57 -4.85
C SER A 186 -8.31 0.88 -4.93
N ASP A 187 -7.55 1.84 -4.41
CA ASP A 187 -7.91 3.25 -4.44
C ASP A 187 -7.89 3.78 -5.88
N VAL A 188 -6.85 3.44 -6.64
CA VAL A 188 -6.74 3.79 -8.08
C VAL A 188 -7.89 3.19 -8.89
N THR A 189 -8.23 1.92 -8.68
CA THR A 189 -9.38 1.29 -9.35
C THR A 189 -10.70 1.96 -8.97
N SER A 190 -10.85 2.44 -7.74
CA SER A 190 -12.07 3.14 -7.31
C SER A 190 -12.18 4.53 -7.95
N ILE A 191 -11.07 5.28 -8.02
CA ILE A 191 -10.98 6.57 -8.71
C ILE A 191 -11.34 6.43 -10.20
N GLU A 192 -10.81 5.40 -10.86
CA GLU A 192 -11.15 5.07 -12.25
C GLU A 192 -12.67 4.86 -12.43
N SER A 193 -13.29 4.11 -11.52
CA SER A 193 -14.74 3.93 -11.48
C SER A 193 -15.48 5.27 -11.40
N SER A 194 -15.06 6.14 -10.47
CA SER A 194 -15.65 7.46 -10.27
C SER A 194 -15.50 8.36 -11.50
N ILE A 195 -14.36 8.28 -12.21
CA ILE A 195 -14.15 9.01 -13.47
C ILE A 195 -15.12 8.49 -14.54
N PHE A 196 -15.23 7.17 -14.74
CA PHE A 196 -16.10 6.60 -15.76
C PHE A 196 -17.57 6.90 -15.50
N LEU A 197 -18.02 6.80 -14.25
CA LEU A 197 -19.37 7.21 -13.86
C LEU A 197 -19.65 8.68 -14.22
N GLY A 198 -18.71 9.58 -13.91
CA GLY A 198 -18.83 10.99 -14.28
C GLY A 198 -18.95 11.23 -15.79
N TYR A 199 -18.33 10.39 -16.62
CA TYR A 199 -18.45 10.46 -18.07
C TYR A 199 -19.77 9.87 -18.61
N ILE A 200 -20.35 8.86 -17.95
CA ILE A 200 -21.62 8.24 -18.34
C ILE A 200 -22.82 9.17 -18.05
N GLU A 201 -22.73 9.98 -17.00
CA GLU A 201 -23.81 10.89 -16.60
C GLU A 201 -24.02 12.09 -17.56
N LYS A 202 -23.25 12.17 -18.65
CA LYS A 202 -23.22 13.27 -19.61
C LYS A 202 -23.73 12.90 -20.99
#